data_AF-A0AAV0B927-F1
#
_entry.id   AF-A0AAV0B927-F1
#
_cell.length_a   1.000
_cell.length_b   1.000
_cell.length_c   1.000
_cell.angle_alpha   90.00
_cell.angle_beta   90.00
_cell.angle_gamma   90.00
#
_symmetry.space_group_name_H-M   'P 1'
#
loop_
_entity.id
_entity.type
_entity.pdbx_description
1 polymer ?
#
loop_
_entity_poly.entity_id
_entity_poly.type
_entity_poly.pdbx_seq_one_letter_code
_entity_poly.pdbx_strand_id
1 'polypeptide(L)'
;MEITNHRTGERCDANKVKGSVFDQKGNLAWELAGKWKTQLIARRAGSSNLSASTSLVSNKNISSNHHLRQYLQLWKNKEQLGNIPFNLTTFAINLSNINNKLKVWLPPTDCRLNPYQHAFERGAWEKANKLKGALEDYQRLTRWKRETGELPKHQPRWFLIKFLKK
;
A
#
# COMPACT_ATOMS: atom_id res chain seq x y z
N MET A 1 -2.63 2.78 -14.64
CA MET A 1 -3.02 3.62 -13.48
C MET A 1 -2.44 4.98 -13.75
N GLU A 2 -3.26 6.03 -13.83
CA GLU A 2 -2.77 7.38 -14.10
C GLU A 2 -2.49 8.15 -12.80
N ILE A 3 -1.25 8.61 -12.59
CA ILE A 3 -0.90 9.51 -11.49
C ILE A 3 -0.66 10.90 -12.08
N THR A 4 -1.44 11.90 -11.64
CA THR A 4 -1.26 13.29 -12.06
C THR A 4 -0.77 14.15 -10.91
N ASN A 5 0.28 14.95 -11.13
CA ASN A 5 0.65 16.02 -10.21
C ASN A 5 -0.23 17.24 -10.50
N HIS A 6 -1.19 17.53 -9.61
CA HIS A 6 -2.11 18.66 -9.79
C HIS A 6 -1.46 20.05 -9.70
N ARG A 7 -0.20 20.16 -9.26
CA ARG A 7 0.56 21.42 -9.20
C ARG A 7 1.39 21.67 -10.46
N THR A 8 1.98 20.63 -11.05
CA THR A 8 2.91 20.75 -12.19
C THR A 8 2.36 20.18 -13.50
N GLY A 9 1.26 19.41 -13.45
CA GLY A 9 0.59 18.82 -14.62
C GLY A 9 1.18 17.48 -15.11
N GLU A 10 2.23 16.97 -14.48
CA GLU A 10 2.95 15.76 -14.90
C GLU A 10 2.07 14.49 -14.72
N ARG A 11 2.19 13.50 -15.62
CA ARG A 11 1.34 12.30 -15.70
C ARG A 11 2.13 10.99 -15.87
N CYS A 12 1.63 9.84 -15.40
CA CYS A 12 2.27 8.51 -15.50
C CYS A 12 1.24 7.36 -15.65
N ASP A 13 1.46 6.30 -16.47
CA ASP A 13 0.58 5.11 -16.67
C ASP A 13 1.27 3.74 -16.32
N ALA A 14 0.61 2.56 -16.16
CA ALA A 14 1.30 1.28 -15.77
C ALA A 14 0.60 -0.11 -15.94
N ASN A 15 1.34 -1.12 -16.48
CA ASN A 15 1.24 -2.60 -16.32
C ASN A 15 2.57 -3.29 -16.77
N LYS A 16 3.29 -4.04 -15.90
CA LYS A 16 4.77 -3.88 -15.74
C LYS A 16 5.05 -2.39 -15.51
N VAL A 17 5.77 -2.03 -14.45
CA VAL A 17 5.86 -0.60 -14.12
C VAL A 17 6.77 0.04 -15.15
N LYS A 18 6.18 0.68 -16.16
CA LYS A 18 6.83 1.53 -17.13
C LYS A 18 6.08 2.85 -17.05
N GLY A 19 6.81 3.93 -16.87
CA GLY A 19 6.22 5.26 -16.80
C GLY A 19 7.11 6.26 -17.52
N SER A 20 6.56 7.41 -17.82
CA SER A 20 7.28 8.53 -18.40
C SER A 20 6.98 9.75 -17.56
N VAL A 21 7.98 10.60 -17.33
CA VAL A 21 7.81 11.90 -16.68
C VAL A 21 8.05 12.95 -17.74
N PHE A 22 7.09 13.85 -17.92
CA PHE A 22 7.16 14.96 -18.86
C PHE A 22 7.33 16.26 -18.10
N ASP A 23 8.13 17.20 -18.62
CA ASP A 23 8.20 18.55 -18.05
C ASP A 23 6.93 19.37 -18.35
N GLN A 24 6.86 20.60 -17.82
CA GLN A 24 5.72 21.51 -18.06
C GLN A 24 5.49 21.83 -19.55
N LYS A 25 6.53 21.69 -20.39
CA LYS A 25 6.47 21.95 -21.83
C LYS A 25 6.07 20.69 -22.62
N GLY A 26 5.86 19.56 -21.95
CA GLY A 26 5.51 18.28 -22.58
C GLY A 26 6.71 17.47 -23.09
N ASN A 27 7.95 17.86 -22.76
CA ASN A 27 9.13 17.11 -23.16
C ASN A 27 9.39 15.94 -22.21
N LEU A 28 9.77 14.79 -22.75
CA LEU A 28 10.16 13.63 -21.94
C LEU A 28 11.41 13.97 -21.11
N ALA A 29 11.30 13.91 -19.80
CA ALA A 29 12.38 14.18 -18.85
C ALA A 29 12.97 12.89 -18.27
N TRP A 30 12.12 11.92 -17.92
CA TRP A 30 12.53 10.64 -17.35
C TRP A 30 11.71 9.47 -17.86
N GLU A 31 12.35 8.32 -17.98
CA GLU A 31 11.70 7.04 -18.21
C GLU A 31 11.82 6.19 -16.95
N LEU A 32 10.70 5.68 -16.47
CA LEU A 32 10.59 4.79 -15.32
C LEU A 32 10.41 3.36 -15.82
N ALA A 33 11.08 2.41 -15.20
CA ALA A 33 10.94 1.00 -15.51
C ALA A 33 11.10 0.14 -14.27
N GLY A 34 10.42 -1.01 -14.22
CA GLY A 34 10.50 -1.88 -13.06
C GLY A 34 9.43 -2.96 -13.01
N LYS A 35 9.42 -3.67 -11.88
CA LYS A 35 8.37 -4.61 -11.51
C LYS A 35 7.90 -4.22 -10.13
N TRP A 36 6.59 -4.01 -9.96
CA TRP A 36 5.98 -3.58 -8.70
C TRP A 36 6.32 -4.50 -7.51
N LYS A 37 6.62 -5.79 -7.77
CA LYS A 37 7.01 -6.77 -6.75
C LYS A 37 8.45 -6.62 -6.28
N THR A 38 9.35 -6.02 -7.08
CA THR A 38 10.80 -6.08 -6.83
C THR A 38 11.46 -4.72 -6.74
N GLN A 39 11.37 -3.89 -7.78
CA GLN A 39 12.06 -2.60 -7.82
C GLN A 39 11.52 -1.69 -8.92
N LEU A 40 11.76 -0.39 -8.72
CA LEU A 40 11.51 0.69 -9.66
C LEU A 40 12.81 1.48 -9.87
N ILE A 41 13.17 1.69 -11.13
CA ILE A 41 14.33 2.46 -11.55
C ILE A 41 13.91 3.57 -12.51
N ALA A 42 14.72 4.61 -12.63
CA ALA A 42 14.52 5.74 -13.53
C ALA A 42 15.77 5.98 -14.38
N ARG A 43 15.59 6.39 -15.62
CA ARG A 43 16.64 6.85 -16.54
C ARG A 43 16.29 8.23 -17.06
N ARG A 44 17.27 9.11 -17.20
CA ARG A 44 17.05 10.45 -17.76
C ARG A 44 16.91 10.35 -19.29
N ALA A 45 15.91 11.03 -19.85
CA ALA A 45 15.69 11.07 -21.29
C ALA A 45 16.90 11.68 -22.02
N GLY A 46 17.26 11.15 -23.19
CA GLY A 46 18.41 11.62 -23.99
C GLY A 46 19.77 11.03 -23.58
N SER A 47 19.83 10.10 -22.61
CA SER A 47 21.06 9.41 -22.21
C SER A 47 21.51 8.27 -23.16
N SER A 48 20.92 8.17 -24.36
CA SER A 48 21.13 7.08 -25.31
C SER A 48 22.37 7.29 -26.19
N ASN A 49 23.49 6.71 -25.77
CA ASN A 49 24.27 5.85 -26.65
C ASN A 49 24.41 4.52 -25.92
N LEU A 50 23.49 3.58 -26.16
CA LEU A 50 23.66 2.11 -26.17
C LEU A 50 22.27 1.46 -26.26
N SER A 51 22.20 0.40 -27.06
CA SER A 51 21.02 -0.23 -27.66
C SER A 51 19.94 -0.73 -26.69
N ALA A 52 18.71 -0.74 -27.20
CA ALA A 52 17.46 -1.14 -26.55
C ALA A 52 17.33 -2.65 -26.26
N SER A 53 18.43 -3.35 -26.00
CA SER A 53 18.45 -4.80 -25.79
C SER A 53 19.47 -5.18 -24.72
N THR A 54 19.22 -4.79 -23.47
CA THR A 54 19.91 -5.46 -22.36
C THR A 54 18.89 -5.86 -21.31
N SER A 55 18.57 -7.15 -21.37
CA SER A 55 17.92 -7.92 -20.32
C SER A 55 18.46 -7.51 -18.95
N LEU A 56 17.54 -7.25 -18.02
CA LEU A 56 17.83 -6.89 -16.63
C LEU A 56 18.59 -8.04 -15.93
N VAL A 57 19.91 -8.07 -16.05
CA VAL A 57 20.77 -8.97 -15.27
C VAL A 57 21.19 -8.26 -13.99
N SER A 58 20.79 -8.83 -12.85
CA SER A 58 21.19 -8.42 -11.52
C SER A 58 22.66 -8.75 -11.26
N ASN A 59 23.61 -7.92 -11.70
CA ASN A 59 25.02 -8.11 -11.35
C ASN A 59 25.33 -7.48 -9.99
N LYS A 60 25.79 -8.31 -9.06
CA LYS A 60 26.05 -8.00 -7.64
C LYS A 60 27.37 -7.29 -7.35
N ASN A 61 28.21 -6.99 -8.33
CA ASN A 61 29.51 -6.34 -8.10
C ASN A 61 29.71 -5.16 -9.07
N ILE A 62 29.51 -3.93 -8.59
CA ILE A 62 29.97 -2.73 -9.28
C ILE A 62 30.80 -1.92 -8.28
N SER A 63 32.12 -2.08 -8.40
CA SER A 63 33.11 -1.17 -7.84
C SER A 63 32.82 0.26 -8.27
N SER A 64 32.82 1.14 -7.28
CA SER A 64 33.24 2.55 -7.30
C SER A 64 33.72 3.12 -8.64
N ASN A 65 32.79 3.48 -9.52
CA ASN A 65 33.02 4.48 -10.58
C ASN A 65 31.74 5.32 -10.74
N HIS A 66 31.83 6.59 -10.33
CA HIS A 66 30.69 7.51 -10.16
C HIS A 66 30.10 8.07 -11.47
N HIS A 67 30.60 7.68 -12.65
CA HIS A 67 30.24 8.30 -13.94
C HIS A 67 29.28 7.48 -14.84
N LEU A 68 28.76 6.32 -14.41
CA LEU A 68 27.93 5.44 -15.25
C LEU A 68 26.58 5.03 -14.63
N ARG A 69 26.00 5.80 -13.71
CA ARG A 69 24.63 5.51 -13.26
C ARG A 69 23.60 6.03 -14.27
N GLN A 70 23.54 5.36 -15.43
CA GLN A 70 22.47 5.52 -16.42
C GLN A 70 21.08 5.24 -15.83
N TYR A 71 21.03 4.54 -14.69
CA TYR A 71 19.81 4.21 -13.97
C TYR A 71 19.91 4.63 -12.50
N LEU A 72 18.89 5.37 -12.04
CA LEU A 72 18.64 5.74 -10.65
C LEU A 72 17.66 4.74 -10.03
N GLN A 73 18.01 4.15 -8.88
CA GLN A 73 17.07 3.30 -8.14
C GLN A 73 16.11 4.16 -7.32
N LEU A 74 14.81 4.12 -7.64
CA LEU A 74 13.78 4.90 -6.94
C LEU A 74 13.20 4.15 -5.74
N TRP A 75 12.93 2.86 -5.93
CA TRP A 75 12.33 2.02 -4.91
C TRP A 75 12.78 0.57 -5.10
N LYS A 76 12.95 -0.15 -3.99
CA LYS A 76 13.23 -1.58 -4.00
C LYS A 76 12.45 -2.23 -2.87
N ASN A 77 11.80 -3.35 -3.18
CA ASN A 77 11.11 -4.13 -2.18
C ASN A 77 12.12 -4.72 -1.20
N LYS A 78 11.77 -4.73 0.08
CA LYS A 78 12.58 -5.38 1.11
C LYS A 78 12.41 -6.90 0.95
N GLU A 79 13.51 -7.64 1.02
CA GLU A 79 13.45 -9.10 1.04
C GLU A 79 12.68 -9.57 2.28
N GLN A 80 11.75 -10.51 2.09
CA GLN A 80 11.05 -11.14 3.20
C GLN A 80 12.03 -12.04 3.96
N LEU A 81 12.17 -11.76 5.26
CA LEU A 81 13.02 -12.54 6.13
C LEU A 81 12.24 -13.77 6.62
N GLY A 82 12.67 -14.96 6.20
CA GLY A 82 12.20 -16.24 6.75
C GLY A 82 10.76 -16.63 6.41
N ASN A 83 10.32 -17.75 7.00
CA ASN A 83 8.97 -18.29 6.85
C ASN A 83 8.02 -17.59 7.83
N ILE A 84 7.48 -16.44 7.42
CA ILE A 84 6.50 -15.68 8.19
C ILE A 84 5.09 -16.25 7.92
N PRO A 85 4.28 -16.52 8.96
CA PRO A 85 2.89 -16.97 8.78
C PRO A 85 2.11 -16.06 7.81
N PHE A 86 1.29 -16.69 6.97
CA PHE A 86 0.45 -16.01 5.96
C PHE A 86 1.22 -15.18 4.92
N ASN A 87 2.53 -15.41 4.74
CA ASN A 87 3.38 -14.65 3.82
C ASN A 87 3.34 -13.13 4.06
N LEU A 88 3.15 -12.71 5.32
CA LEU A 88 3.09 -11.30 5.66
C LEU A 88 4.44 -10.62 5.49
N THR A 89 4.42 -9.33 5.18
CA THR A 89 5.62 -8.50 5.28
C THR A 89 5.84 -8.11 6.74
N THR A 90 7.09 -7.78 7.12
CA THR A 90 7.37 -7.25 8.46
C THR A 90 6.54 -6.00 8.77
N PHE A 91 6.26 -5.17 7.76
CA PHE A 91 5.36 -4.02 7.90
C PHE A 91 3.94 -4.46 8.26
N ALA A 92 3.38 -5.45 7.56
CA ALA A 92 2.04 -5.95 7.83
C ALA A 92 1.89 -6.57 9.23
N ILE A 93 2.90 -7.31 9.70
CA ILE A 93 2.92 -7.86 11.07
C ILE A 93 2.78 -6.74 12.11
N ASN A 94 3.48 -5.63 11.91
CA ASN A 94 3.46 -4.51 12.84
C ASN A 94 2.14 -3.73 12.85
N LEU A 95 1.28 -3.88 11.83
CA LEU A 95 -0.02 -3.19 11.81
C LEU A 95 -0.95 -3.70 12.92
N SER A 96 -0.97 -5.01 13.16
CA SER A 96 -1.80 -5.66 14.20
C SER A 96 -1.20 -5.58 15.60
N ASN A 97 0.09 -5.25 15.74
CA ASN A 97 0.79 -5.29 17.02
C ASN A 97 0.25 -4.22 17.99
N ILE A 98 -0.07 -4.64 19.21
CA ILE A 98 -0.56 -3.78 20.30
C ILE A 98 0.26 -4.03 21.56
N ASN A 99 0.78 -2.95 22.13
CA ASN A 99 1.47 -2.98 23.42
C ASN A 99 0.68 -2.20 24.48
N ASN A 100 0.99 -2.43 25.77
CA ASN A 100 0.28 -1.81 26.88
C ASN A 100 0.36 -0.27 26.86
N LYS A 101 1.43 0.31 26.29
CA LYS A 101 1.60 1.76 26.18
C LYS A 101 0.70 2.37 25.12
N LEU A 102 0.47 1.70 23.99
CA LEU A 102 -0.42 2.16 22.92
C LEU A 102 -1.88 1.92 23.28
N LYS A 103 -2.19 0.79 23.94
CA LYS A 103 -3.56 0.36 24.24
C LYS A 103 -4.39 1.42 24.97
N VAL A 104 -3.77 2.19 25.88
CA VAL A 104 -4.47 3.24 26.65
C VAL A 104 -4.92 4.43 25.80
N TRP A 105 -4.38 4.59 24.59
CA TRP A 105 -4.70 5.68 23.67
C TRP A 105 -5.65 5.27 22.53
N LEU A 106 -5.95 3.98 22.40
CA LEU A 106 -6.76 3.48 21.29
C LEU A 106 -8.25 3.68 21.58
N PRO A 107 -9.04 4.17 20.61
CA PRO A 107 -10.48 4.14 20.72
C PRO A 107 -10.96 2.67 20.76
N PRO A 108 -12.12 2.36 21.38
CA PRO A 108 -12.68 1.00 21.40
C PRO A 108 -12.97 0.44 20.00
N THR A 109 -12.99 1.30 18.97
CA THR A 109 -13.19 0.95 17.56
C THR A 109 -11.89 0.63 16.81
N ASP A 110 -10.71 0.76 17.43
CA ASP A 110 -9.45 0.41 16.78
C ASP A 110 -9.39 -1.09 16.48
N CYS A 111 -8.96 -1.46 15.26
CA CYS A 111 -8.94 -2.86 14.83
C CYS A 111 -7.99 -3.73 15.66
N ARG A 112 -6.98 -3.15 16.31
CA ARG A 112 -6.08 -3.89 17.22
C ARG A 112 -6.77 -4.33 18.50
N LEU A 113 -8.00 -3.91 18.76
CA LEU A 113 -8.80 -4.40 19.89
C LEU A 113 -9.77 -5.50 19.47
N ASN A 114 -9.78 -5.89 18.19
CA ASN A 114 -10.71 -6.87 17.65
C ASN A 114 -10.43 -8.30 18.16
N PRO A 115 -11.31 -8.87 19.01
CA PRO A 115 -11.01 -10.11 19.71
C PRO A 115 -11.00 -11.35 18.81
N TYR A 116 -11.77 -11.38 17.73
CA TYR A 116 -11.74 -12.52 16.81
C TYR A 116 -10.44 -12.55 16.01
N GLN A 117 -9.94 -11.39 15.58
CA GLN A 117 -8.68 -11.28 14.84
C GLN A 117 -7.52 -11.74 15.71
N HIS A 118 -7.49 -11.35 16.98
CA HIS A 118 -6.51 -11.85 17.96
C HIS A 118 -6.59 -13.36 18.20
N ALA A 119 -7.80 -13.92 18.24
CA ALA A 119 -7.96 -15.36 18.37
C ALA A 119 -7.43 -16.09 17.12
N PHE A 120 -7.69 -15.54 15.94
CA PHE A 120 -7.20 -16.05 14.67
C PHE A 120 -5.66 -15.99 14.60
N GLU A 121 -5.06 -14.84 14.89
CA GLU A 121 -3.60 -14.67 14.86
C GLU A 121 -2.85 -15.61 15.84
N ARG A 122 -3.51 -16.08 16.91
CA ARG A 122 -2.98 -17.07 17.88
C ARG A 122 -3.32 -18.52 17.54
N GLY A 123 -3.99 -18.79 16.42
CA GLY A 123 -4.38 -20.14 16.01
C GLY A 123 -5.61 -20.72 16.71
N ALA A 124 -6.35 -19.92 17.49
CA ALA A 124 -7.58 -20.34 18.15
C ALA A 124 -8.79 -20.22 17.19
N TRP A 125 -8.79 -21.03 16.12
CA TRP A 125 -9.71 -20.91 14.98
C TRP A 125 -11.19 -21.02 15.35
N GLU A 126 -11.55 -22.00 16.19
CA GLU A 126 -12.94 -22.17 16.64
C GLU A 126 -13.44 -20.96 17.44
N LYS A 127 -12.60 -20.43 18.34
CA LYS A 127 -12.89 -19.23 19.12
C LYS A 127 -13.02 -18.01 18.21
N ALA A 128 -12.13 -17.87 17.22
CA ALA A 128 -12.21 -16.80 16.24
C ALA A 128 -13.53 -16.86 15.44
N ASN A 129 -13.94 -18.04 14.99
CA ASN A 129 -15.18 -18.22 14.24
C ASN A 129 -16.42 -17.83 15.08
N LYS A 130 -16.50 -18.27 16.34
CA LYS A 130 -17.58 -17.90 17.27
C LYS A 130 -17.65 -16.39 17.49
N LEU A 131 -16.51 -15.75 17.78
CA LEU A 131 -16.43 -14.30 18.00
C LEU A 131 -16.79 -13.51 16.73
N LYS A 132 -16.36 -13.97 15.56
CA LYS A 132 -16.70 -13.37 14.27
C LYS A 132 -18.21 -13.43 14.02
N GLY A 133 -18.84 -14.58 14.21
CA GLY A 133 -20.28 -14.75 14.05
C GLY A 133 -21.08 -13.78 14.93
N ALA A 134 -20.76 -13.75 16.24
CA ALA A 134 -21.43 -12.85 17.18
C ALA A 134 -21.28 -11.36 16.81
N LEU A 135 -20.09 -10.94 16.35
CA LEU A 135 -19.86 -9.57 15.91
C LEU A 135 -20.66 -9.22 14.65
N GLU A 136 -20.72 -10.12 13.67
CA GLU A 136 -21.47 -9.92 12.44
C GLU A 136 -22.99 -9.92 12.68
N ASP A 137 -23.49 -10.77 13.56
CA ASP A 137 -24.89 -10.77 14.00
C ASP A 137 -25.26 -9.46 14.68
N TYR A 138 -24.41 -8.96 15.58
CA TYR A 138 -24.61 -7.66 16.22
C TYR A 138 -24.64 -6.52 15.19
N GLN A 139 -23.75 -6.55 14.20
CA GLN A 139 -23.74 -5.56 13.11
C GLN A 139 -25.00 -5.64 12.25
N ARG A 140 -25.46 -6.85 11.88
CA ARG A 140 -26.70 -7.07 11.12
C ARG A 140 -27.92 -6.58 11.88
N LEU A 141 -28.04 -6.92 13.17
CA LEU A 141 -29.14 -6.45 14.01
C LEU A 141 -29.13 -4.92 14.14
N THR A 142 -27.96 -4.33 14.38
CA THR A 142 -27.83 -2.87 14.47
C THR A 142 -28.25 -2.20 13.16
N ARG A 143 -27.90 -2.78 12.01
CA ARG A 143 -28.34 -2.29 10.69
C ARG A 143 -29.85 -2.38 10.55
N TRP A 144 -30.45 -3.54 10.86
CA TRP A 144 -31.90 -3.74 10.81
C TRP A 144 -32.65 -2.72 11.67
N LYS A 145 -32.20 -2.49 12.92
CA LYS A 145 -32.77 -1.48 13.81
C LYS A 145 -32.69 -0.05 13.25
N ARG A 146 -31.65 0.28 12.47
CA ARG A 146 -31.57 1.58 11.79
C ARG A 146 -32.51 1.69 10.61
N GLU A 147 -32.72 0.59 9.89
CA GLU A 147 -33.62 0.52 8.74
C GLU A 147 -35.10 0.56 9.17
N THR A 148 -35.44 -0.06 10.32
CA THR A 148 -36.80 0.00 10.90
C THR A 148 -37.09 1.27 11.70
N GLY A 149 -36.09 2.13 11.89
CA GLY A 149 -36.23 3.40 12.62
C GLY A 149 -36.11 3.29 14.15
N GLU A 150 -35.83 2.12 14.71
CA GLU A 150 -35.52 1.95 16.14
C GLU A 150 -34.22 2.68 16.55
N LEU A 151 -33.26 2.80 15.63
CA LEU A 151 -31.99 3.51 15.82
C LEU A 151 -31.81 4.63 14.79
N PRO A 152 -31.10 5.72 15.13
CA PRO A 152 -30.80 6.78 14.18
C PRO A 152 -29.93 6.28 13.02
N LYS A 153 -30.06 6.94 11.87
CA LYS A 153 -29.25 6.65 10.68
C LYS A 153 -27.75 6.68 11.02
N HIS A 154 -27.00 5.78 10.41
CA HIS A 154 -25.56 5.69 10.63
C HIS A 154 -24.87 6.99 10.20
N GLN A 155 -24.01 7.51 11.07
CA GLN A 155 -23.11 8.63 10.79
C GLN A 155 -21.67 8.22 11.12
N PRO A 156 -20.73 8.30 10.15
CA PRO A 156 -19.32 8.05 10.43
C PRO A 156 -18.79 9.07 11.44
N ARG A 157 -18.04 8.62 12.44
CA ARG A 157 -17.56 9.49 13.53
C ARG A 157 -16.44 10.45 13.10
N TRP A 158 -15.56 9.99 12.23
CA TRP A 158 -14.28 10.67 11.93
C TRP A 158 -14.23 11.31 10.54
N PHE A 159 -15.21 11.06 9.69
CA PHE A 159 -15.23 11.52 8.30
C PHE A 159 -16.62 12.03 7.91
N LEU A 160 -16.64 13.08 7.09
CA LEU A 160 -17.86 13.65 6.52
C LEU A 160 -17.78 13.59 5.00
N ILE A 161 -18.92 13.36 4.36
CA ILE A 161 -19.02 13.41 2.90
C ILE A 161 -19.02 14.89 2.50
N LYS A 162 -18.01 15.32 1.73
CA LYS A 162 -17.94 16.66 1.15
C LYS A 162 -18.20 16.56 -0.36
N PHE A 163 -19.32 17.10 -0.80
CA PHE A 163 -19.57 17.30 -2.22
C PHE A 163 -18.85 18.58 -2.66
N LEU A 164 -17.89 18.44 -3.57
CA LEU A 164 -17.32 19.59 -4.26
C LEU A 164 -18.38 20.09 -5.24
N LYS A 165 -18.82 21.35 -5.11
CA LYS A 165 -19.59 22.01 -6.17
C LYS A 165 -18.67 22.05 -7.39
N LYS A 166 -19.14 21.45 -8.50
CA LYS A 166 -18.50 21.58 -9.81
C LYS A 166 -18.59 23.02 -10.28
#